data_AF-A0A5S4UWM1-F1
#
_entry.id   AF-A0A5S4UWM1-F1
#
_cell.length_a   1.000
_cell.length_b   1.000
_cell.length_c   1.000
_cell.angle_alpha   90.00
_cell.angle_beta   90.00
_cell.angle_gamma   90.00
#
_symmetry.space_group_name_H-M   'P 1'
#
loop_
_entity.id
_entity.type
_entity.pdbx_description
1 polymer ?
#
loop_
_entity_poly.entity_id
_entity_poly.type
_entity_poly.pdbx_seq_one_letter_code
_entity_poly.pdbx_strand_id
1 'polypeptide(L)'
;MKFELVDRQGYVPDLNYGESGQELSCFIPSDYSFQQVSYNNGEGEAIIDKHTWYFFFTQEGIGIKLMDGIVSLKEAEHFLLAMKSHIWGDTHQQVQIFMAGALPK
;
A
#
# COMPACT_ATOMS: atom_id res chain seq x y z
N MET A 1 -1.58 -10.56 7.04
CA MET A 1 -1.06 -9.52 7.97
C MET A 1 -1.48 -8.16 7.44
N LYS A 2 -1.77 -7.17 8.32
CA LYS A 2 -2.17 -5.82 7.90
C LYS A 2 -1.08 -4.83 8.30
N PHE A 3 -0.82 -3.85 7.44
CA PHE A 3 0.09 -2.74 7.64
C PHE A 3 -0.67 -1.44 7.44
N GLU A 4 -0.23 -0.38 8.11
CA GLU A 4 -0.79 0.96 7.94
C GLU A 4 0.34 1.98 7.84
N LEU A 5 0.25 2.86 6.84
CA LEU A 5 1.09 4.05 6.72
C LEU A 5 0.27 5.25 7.17
N VAL A 6 0.68 5.86 8.26
CA VAL A 6 -0.04 6.96 8.92
C VAL A 6 0.90 8.14 9.05
N ASP A 7 0.52 9.25 8.44
CA ASP A 7 1.19 10.52 8.69
C ASP A 7 0.81 11.06 10.07
N ARG A 8 1.77 11.60 10.83
CA ARG A 8 1.52 12.14 12.18
C ARG A 8 0.47 13.26 12.23
N GLN A 9 0.21 13.94 11.12
CA GLN A 9 -0.79 15.01 11.01
C GLN A 9 -2.09 14.51 10.35
N GLY A 10 -2.18 13.22 10.03
CA GLY A 10 -3.32 12.63 9.31
C GLY A 10 -3.37 13.00 7.82
N TYR A 11 -2.27 13.52 7.26
CA TYR A 11 -2.22 13.97 5.87
C TYR A 11 -1.97 12.80 4.89
N VAL A 12 -2.88 12.65 3.93
CA VAL A 12 -2.70 11.82 2.73
C VAL A 12 -2.71 12.75 1.50
N PRO A 13 -1.68 12.74 0.65
CA PRO A 13 -1.64 13.53 -0.57
C PRO A 13 -2.76 13.16 -1.54
N ASP A 14 -3.09 14.09 -2.44
CA ASP A 14 -3.93 13.77 -3.59
C ASP A 14 -3.22 12.71 -4.45
N LEU A 15 -3.87 11.56 -4.61
CA LEU A 15 -3.34 10.43 -5.35
C LEU A 15 -3.70 10.56 -6.84
N ASN A 16 -2.69 10.46 -7.70
CA ASN A 16 -2.88 10.37 -9.14
C ASN A 16 -3.15 8.92 -9.54
N TYR A 17 -4.42 8.55 -9.61
CA TYR A 17 -4.84 7.22 -10.08
C TYR A 17 -4.35 6.99 -11.51
N GLY A 18 -3.90 5.76 -11.78
CA GLY A 18 -3.52 5.33 -13.12
C GLY A 18 -4.70 5.23 -14.08
N GLU A 19 -4.41 4.83 -15.33
CA GLU A 19 -5.44 4.53 -16.33
C GLU A 19 -6.30 3.32 -15.92
N SER A 20 -7.37 3.07 -16.67
CA SER A 20 -8.27 1.94 -16.37
C SER A 20 -7.53 0.60 -16.39
N GLY A 21 -7.65 -0.17 -15.30
CA GLY A 21 -6.90 -1.40 -15.06
C GLY A 21 -5.52 -1.20 -14.41
N GLN A 22 -5.15 0.04 -14.10
CA GLN A 22 -3.91 0.42 -13.41
C GLN A 22 -4.16 1.48 -12.33
N GLU A 23 -5.39 1.70 -11.90
CA GLU A 23 -5.76 2.72 -10.93
C GLU A 23 -4.92 2.63 -9.64
N LEU A 24 -4.57 1.42 -9.20
CA LEU A 24 -3.73 1.17 -8.01
C LEU A 24 -2.25 1.58 -8.16
N SER A 25 -1.80 2.03 -9.34
CA SER A 25 -0.44 2.57 -9.54
C SER A 25 -0.15 3.79 -8.67
N CYS A 26 -1.18 4.47 -8.15
CA CYS A 26 -1.00 5.55 -7.19
C CYS A 26 -0.40 5.10 -5.86
N PHE A 27 -0.58 3.82 -5.49
CA PHE A 27 0.05 3.23 -4.32
C PHE A 27 1.37 2.56 -4.67
N ILE A 28 1.45 1.90 -5.83
CA ILE A 28 2.54 0.99 -6.17
C ILE A 28 3.70 1.76 -6.82
N PRO A 29 4.93 1.72 -6.26
CA PRO A 29 6.08 2.40 -6.83
C PRO A 29 6.39 1.93 -8.26
N SER A 30 6.87 2.84 -9.11
CA SER A 30 7.03 2.59 -10.56
C SER A 30 8.04 1.50 -10.93
N ASP A 31 8.94 1.13 -10.01
CA ASP A 31 9.91 0.05 -10.16
C ASP A 31 9.33 -1.33 -9.84
N TYR A 32 8.09 -1.41 -9.33
CA TYR A 32 7.38 -2.67 -9.11
C TYR A 32 6.45 -2.97 -10.29
N SER A 33 6.65 -4.14 -10.89
CA SER A 33 5.66 -4.69 -11.82
C SER A 33 4.48 -5.25 -11.03
N PHE A 34 3.26 -4.90 -11.45
CA PHE A 34 2.04 -5.39 -10.81
C PHE A 34 0.96 -5.71 -11.84
N GLN A 35 0.02 -6.55 -11.42
CA GLN A 35 -1.24 -6.79 -12.13
C GLN A 35 -2.39 -6.41 -11.20
N GLN A 36 -3.21 -5.44 -11.60
CA GLN A 36 -4.43 -5.13 -10.87
C GLN A 36 -5.44 -6.28 -11.02
N VAL A 37 -6.00 -6.72 -9.90
CA VAL A 37 -7.02 -7.77 -9.81
C VAL A 37 -8.41 -7.16 -9.65
N SER A 38 -8.52 -6.16 -8.78
CA SER A 38 -9.78 -5.45 -8.54
C SER A 38 -9.52 -4.00 -8.19
N TYR A 39 -10.49 -3.15 -8.50
CA TYR A 39 -10.51 -1.76 -8.07
C TYR A 39 -11.96 -1.34 -7.84
N ASN A 40 -12.21 -0.68 -6.73
CA ASN A 40 -13.50 -0.09 -6.39
C ASN A 40 -13.30 1.08 -5.43
N ASN A 41 -13.68 2.28 -5.85
CA ASN A 41 -13.68 3.49 -5.01
C ASN A 41 -12.36 3.75 -4.25
N GLY A 42 -11.23 3.68 -4.95
CA GLY A 42 -9.92 3.98 -4.35
C GLY A 42 -9.28 2.82 -3.58
N GLU A 43 -9.96 1.68 -3.50
CA GLU A 43 -9.44 0.46 -2.86
C GLU A 43 -9.38 -0.68 -3.88
N GLY A 44 -8.53 -1.67 -3.64
CA GLY A 44 -8.43 -2.79 -4.56
C GLY A 44 -7.30 -3.76 -4.29
N GLU A 45 -7.28 -4.82 -5.10
CA GLU A 45 -6.28 -5.87 -5.03
C GLU A 45 -5.32 -5.78 -6.21
N ALA A 46 -4.03 -5.99 -5.96
CA ALA A 46 -3.02 -6.19 -6.98
C ALA A 46 -2.11 -7.38 -6.64
N ILE A 47 -1.65 -8.06 -7.69
CA ILE A 47 -0.61 -9.07 -7.60
C ILE A 47 0.74 -8.39 -7.82
N ILE A 48 1.63 -8.48 -6.83
CA ILE A 48 3.00 -7.95 -6.85
C ILE A 48 3.92 -9.07 -6.42
N ASP A 49 4.91 -9.43 -7.23
CA ASP A 49 5.82 -10.55 -6.96
C ASP A 49 5.13 -11.86 -6.58
N LYS A 50 4.01 -12.17 -7.26
CA LYS A 50 3.15 -13.35 -7.02
C LYS A 50 2.41 -13.34 -5.68
N HIS A 51 2.42 -12.24 -4.95
CA HIS A 51 1.66 -12.05 -3.72
C HIS A 51 0.46 -11.16 -3.98
N THR A 52 -0.68 -11.48 -3.36
CA THR A 52 -1.89 -10.66 -3.48
C THR A 52 -1.92 -9.65 -2.35
N TRP A 53 -1.92 -8.36 -2.70
CA TRP A 53 -1.99 -7.24 -1.79
C TRP A 53 -3.30 -6.48 -1.96
N TYR A 54 -3.92 -6.12 -0.84
CA TYR A 54 -5.10 -5.25 -0.81
C TYR A 54 -4.71 -3.87 -0.28
N PHE A 55 -5.07 -2.83 -1.02
CA PHE A 55 -4.83 -1.42 -0.71
C PHE A 55 -6.15 -0.74 -0.40
N PHE A 56 -6.19 0.07 0.65
CA PHE A 56 -7.40 0.75 1.11
C PHE A 56 -7.07 1.99 1.93
N PHE A 57 -8.06 2.86 2.12
CA PHE A 57 -7.92 4.02 3.00
C PHE A 57 -8.34 3.69 4.43
N THR A 58 -7.63 4.24 5.40
CA THR A 58 -8.05 4.25 6.81
C THR A 58 -8.45 5.66 7.21
N GLN A 59 -8.95 5.83 8.44
CA GLN A 59 -9.25 7.18 8.96
C GLN A 59 -8.01 8.06 9.09
N GLU A 60 -6.83 7.45 9.22
CA GLU A 60 -5.57 8.13 9.56
C GLU A 60 -4.49 7.98 8.47
N GLY A 61 -4.76 7.24 7.39
CA GLY A 61 -3.75 6.99 6.36
C GLY A 61 -4.14 5.92 5.34
N ILE A 62 -3.13 5.13 4.94
CA ILE A 62 -3.26 4.10 3.90
C ILE A 62 -3.00 2.72 4.51
N GLY A 63 -3.95 1.81 4.32
CA GLY A 63 -3.87 0.43 4.74
C GLY A 63 -3.40 -0.48 3.61
N ILE A 64 -2.53 -1.43 3.96
CA ILE A 64 -2.04 -2.47 3.06
C ILE A 64 -2.18 -3.82 3.74
N LYS A 65 -2.71 -4.81 3.04
CA LYS A 65 -2.90 -6.15 3.60
C LYS A 65 -2.39 -7.21 2.65
N LEU A 66 -1.52 -8.07 3.15
CA LEU A 66 -1.16 -9.31 2.46
C LEU A 66 -2.34 -10.28 2.57
N MET A 67 -2.98 -10.54 1.43
CA MET A 67 -4.16 -11.39 1.31
C MET A 67 -3.79 -12.84 1.04
N ASP A 68 -2.80 -13.05 0.16
CA ASP A 68 -2.28 -14.37 -0.19
C ASP A 68 -0.77 -14.31 -0.44
N GLY A 69 -0.07 -15.38 -0.05
CA GLY A 69 1.38 -15.48 -0.11
C GLY A 69 2.09 -15.39 1.24
N ILE A 70 3.42 -15.58 1.19
CA ILE A 70 4.31 -15.50 2.36
C ILE A 70 5.49 -14.61 1.97
N VAL A 71 5.67 -13.53 2.71
CA VAL A 71 6.84 -12.65 2.61
C VAL A 71 7.60 -12.66 3.91
N SER A 72 8.92 -12.51 3.82
CA SER A 72 9.72 -12.19 5.00
C SER A 72 9.39 -10.77 5.49
N LEU A 73 9.67 -10.52 6.77
CA LEU A 73 9.52 -9.19 7.35
C LEU A 73 10.33 -8.13 6.58
N LYS A 74 11.54 -8.50 6.13
CA LYS A 74 12.44 -7.60 5.39
C LYS A 74 11.89 -7.21 4.03
N GLU A 75 11.26 -8.15 3.31
CA GLU A 75 10.61 -7.87 2.02
C GLU A 75 9.40 -6.97 2.21
N ALA A 76 8.56 -7.25 3.21
CA ALA A 76 7.42 -6.39 3.54
C ALA A 76 7.87 -4.97 3.90
N GLU A 77 8.87 -4.84 4.78
CA GLU A 77 9.40 -3.53 5.18
C GLU A 77 9.98 -2.75 3.99
N HIS A 78 10.76 -3.42 3.12
CA HIS A 78 11.32 -2.79 1.93
C HIS A 78 10.23 -2.26 0.99
N PHE A 79 9.20 -3.07 0.73
CA PHE A 79 8.07 -2.66 -0.10
C PHE A 79 7.30 -1.48 0.52
N LEU A 80 6.99 -1.54 1.82
CA LEU A 80 6.26 -0.47 2.51
C LEU A 80 7.04 0.85 2.54
N LEU A 81 8.36 0.80 2.65
CA LEU A 81 9.22 1.99 2.58
C LEU A 81 9.26 2.58 1.18
N ALA A 82 9.34 1.75 0.13
CA ALA A 82 9.26 2.22 -1.25
C ALA A 82 7.89 2.86 -1.53
N MET A 83 6.81 2.23 -1.06
CA MET A 83 5.45 2.74 -1.16
C MET A 83 5.27 4.09 -0.45
N LYS A 84 5.81 4.23 0.76
CA LYS A 84 5.84 5.50 1.49
C LYS A 84 6.53 6.60 0.66
N SER A 85 7.71 6.31 0.12
CA SER A 85 8.47 7.25 -0.70
C SER A 85 7.70 7.64 -1.96
N HIS A 86 7.05 6.68 -2.62
CA HIS A 86 6.21 6.94 -3.80
C HIS A 86 5.05 7.89 -3.51
N ILE A 87 4.34 7.69 -2.39
CA ILE A 87 3.14 8.46 -2.06
C ILE A 87 3.49 9.85 -1.51
N TRP A 88 4.39 9.94 -0.54
CA TRP A 88 4.69 11.20 0.18
C TRP A 88 6.02 11.87 -0.22
N GLY A 89 6.87 11.18 -1.00
CA GLY A 89 8.22 11.62 -1.34
C GLY A 89 9.26 11.29 -0.26
N ASP A 90 10.53 11.24 -0.66
CA ASP A 90 11.65 10.87 0.22
C ASP A 90 11.88 11.82 1.40
N THR A 91 11.47 13.08 1.27
CA THR A 91 11.70 14.11 2.30
C THR A 91 10.65 14.09 3.41
N HIS A 92 9.53 13.39 3.23
CA HIS A 92 8.40 13.41 4.15
C HIS A 92 8.52 12.34 5.24
N GLN A 93 9.28 12.66 6.30
CA GLN A 93 9.63 11.69 7.34
C GLN A 93 8.53 11.41 8.38
N GLN A 94 7.41 12.11 8.33
CA GLN A 94 6.37 12.03 9.38
C GLN A 94 5.42 10.83 9.24
N VAL A 95 5.56 10.04 8.17
CA VAL A 95 4.78 8.81 7.97
C VAL A 95 5.40 7.66 8.76
N GLN A 96 4.60 7.09 9.66
CA GLN A 96 4.89 5.91 10.46
C GLN A 96 4.31 4.66 9.80
N ILE A 97 5.01 3.54 9.90
CA ILE A 97 4.53 2.23 9.43
C ILE A 97 4.15 1.40 10.65
N PHE A 98 2.88 1.03 10.74
CA PHE A 98 2.36 0.13 11.77
C PHE A 98 2.12 -1.26 11.20
N MET A 99 2.31 -2.27 12.05
CA MET A 99 1.95 -3.65 11.75
C MET A 99 0.84 -4.08 12.71
N ALA A 100 -0.25 -4.58 12.16
CA ALA A 100 -1.40 -5.05 12.91
C ALA A 100 -1.72 -6.51 12.56
N GLY A 101 -2.08 -7.27 13.60
CA GLY A 101 -2.73 -8.56 13.41
C GLY A 101 -4.07 -8.36 12.71
N ALA A 102 -4.43 -9.26 11.80
CA ALA A 102 -5.81 -9.36 11.35
C ALA A 102 -6.55 -10.26 12.34
N LEU A 103 -7.70 -9.81 12.86
CA LEU A 103 -8.59 -10.72 13.57
C LEU A 103 -8.88 -11.93 12.65
N PRO A 104 -8.77 -13.17 13.15
CA PRO A 104 -9.24 -14.33 12.40
C PRO A 104 -10.72 -14.12 12.08
N LYS A 105 -11.12 -14.38 10.83
CA LYS A 105 -12.54 -14.46 10.47
C LYS A 105 -13.17 -15.68 11.09
#